data_AF-A0A8R1I832-F1
#
_entry.id   AF-A0A8R1I832-F1
#
_cell.length_a   1.000
_cell.length_b   1.000
_cell.length_c   1.000
_cell.angle_alpha   90.00
_cell.angle_beta   90.00
_cell.angle_gamma   90.00
#
_symmetry.space_group_name_H-M   'P 1'
#
loop_
_entity.id
_entity.type
_entity.pdbx_description
1 polymer ?
#
loop_
_entity_poly.entity_id
_entity_poly.type
_entity_poly.pdbx_seq_one_letter_code
_entity_poly.pdbx_strand_id
1 'polypeptide(L)'
;MAFIRGRQMGPDMPTLVKQFKTSKSVIWATLNIPNRSKATGRPLKTSSGDDRIIVRMSKKNRRLTNTDINSELKDQYGVQDSFLNISQKISVDMASRRRQVNKPMIPEKSRSARLSDKRNDPKYQVPTVKHGGGNAMMWGCFHANGVGSLIRITETMESYMYKDILEKEMLPFGRSRMGRGWLFQ
;
A
#
# COMPACT_ATOMS: atom_id res chain seq x y z
N MET A 1 -30.69 -2.89 -22.99
CA MET A 1 -30.43 -3.34 -24.39
C MET A 1 -31.21 -4.58 -24.83
N ALA A 2 -31.96 -5.28 -23.97
CA ALA A 2 -32.75 -6.46 -24.38
C ALA A 2 -33.95 -6.12 -25.30
N PHE A 3 -34.63 -4.98 -25.06
CA PHE A 3 -35.77 -4.54 -25.88
C PHE A 3 -35.40 -4.18 -27.32
N ILE A 4 -34.25 -3.51 -27.54
CA ILE A 4 -33.76 -3.12 -28.87
C ILE A 4 -33.44 -4.38 -29.70
N ARG A 5 -32.81 -5.39 -29.09
CA ARG A 5 -32.56 -6.70 -29.72
C ARG A 5 -33.85 -7.46 -30.01
N GLY A 6 -34.84 -7.39 -29.11
CA GLY A 6 -36.15 -8.01 -29.31
C GLY A 6 -36.92 -7.46 -30.51
N ARG A 7 -36.85 -6.15 -30.78
CA ARG A 7 -37.53 -5.53 -31.93
C ARG A 7 -36.89 -5.86 -33.29
N GLN A 8 -35.57 -6.09 -33.32
CA GLN A 8 -34.88 -6.52 -34.54
C GLN A 8 -35.33 -7.90 -35.04
N MET A 9 -35.95 -8.72 -34.18
CA MET A 9 -36.51 -10.03 -34.55
C MET A 9 -37.93 -9.94 -35.16
N GLY A 10 -38.50 -8.74 -35.32
CA GLY A 10 -39.84 -8.52 -35.88
C GLY A 10 -41.09 -8.84 -35.02
N PRO A 11 -41.04 -9.16 -33.71
CA PRO A 11 -42.26 -9.40 -32.93
C PRO A 11 -43.03 -8.10 -32.66
N ASP A 12 -44.36 -8.21 -32.67
CA ASP A 12 -45.27 -7.11 -32.37
C ASP A 12 -45.23 -6.71 -30.88
N MET A 13 -45.60 -5.47 -30.58
CA MET A 13 -45.56 -4.88 -29.23
C MET A 13 -46.32 -5.67 -28.16
N PRO A 14 -47.50 -6.29 -28.41
CA PRO A 14 -48.18 -7.16 -27.46
C PRO A 14 -47.36 -8.39 -27.07
N THR A 15 -46.61 -8.95 -28.02
CA THR A 15 -45.73 -10.10 -27.80
C THR A 15 -44.55 -9.72 -26.91
N LEU A 16 -43.95 -8.55 -27.15
CA LEU A 16 -42.90 -8.00 -26.30
C LEU A 16 -43.38 -7.73 -24.87
N VAL A 17 -44.57 -7.16 -24.70
CA VAL A 17 -45.19 -6.94 -23.37
C VAL A 17 -45.36 -8.24 -22.61
N LYS A 18 -45.89 -9.28 -23.28
CA LYS A 18 -46.11 -10.60 -22.68
C LYS A 18 -44.80 -11.28 -22.31
N GLN A 19 -43.78 -11.15 -23.15
CA GLN A 19 -42.45 -11.74 -22.94
C GLN A 19 -41.69 -11.07 -21.79
N PHE A 20 -41.64 -9.73 -21.77
CA PHE A 20 -40.85 -8.98 -20.80
C PHE A 20 -41.60 -8.60 -19.52
N LYS A 21 -42.93 -8.84 -19.46
CA LYS A 21 -43.80 -8.51 -18.32
C LYS A 21 -43.69 -7.04 -17.90
N THR A 22 -43.55 -6.13 -18.87
CA THR A 22 -43.46 -4.68 -18.68
C THR A 22 -44.54 -3.97 -19.50
N SER A 23 -44.88 -2.73 -19.12
CA SER A 23 -45.92 -1.98 -19.82
C SER A 23 -45.48 -1.58 -21.25
N LYS A 24 -46.47 -1.44 -22.15
CA LYS A 24 -46.26 -0.94 -23.53
C LYS A 24 -45.51 0.40 -23.53
N SER A 25 -45.83 1.30 -22.59
CA SER A 25 -45.22 2.62 -22.48
C SER A 25 -43.73 2.57 -22.14
N VAL A 26 -43.31 1.66 -21.26
CA VAL A 26 -41.89 1.48 -20.89
C VAL A 26 -41.10 0.90 -22.05
N ILE A 27 -41.65 -0.07 -22.77
CA ILE A 27 -41.03 -0.65 -23.97
C ILE A 27 -40.90 0.42 -25.07
N TRP A 28 -41.95 1.21 -25.29
CA TRP A 28 -41.95 2.30 -26.27
C TRP A 28 -40.91 3.38 -25.93
N ALA A 29 -40.87 3.85 -24.67
CA ALA A 29 -39.93 4.88 -24.23
C ALA A 29 -38.46 4.41 -24.34
N THR A 30 -38.19 3.14 -24.02
CA THR A 30 -36.84 2.56 -24.12
C THR A 30 -36.37 2.32 -25.55
N LEU A 31 -37.29 2.03 -26.49
CA LEU A 31 -36.97 1.86 -27.92
C LEU A 31 -36.73 3.20 -28.62
N ASN A 32 -37.47 4.26 -28.24
CA ASN A 32 -37.37 5.57 -28.89
C ASN A 32 -36.26 6.45 -28.29
N ILE A 33 -35.81 6.17 -27.06
CA ILE A 33 -34.73 6.92 -26.39
C ILE A 33 -33.67 5.93 -25.87
N PRO A 34 -32.91 5.28 -26.78
CA PRO A 34 -31.97 4.22 -26.40
C PRO A 34 -30.77 4.74 -25.59
N ASN A 35 -30.42 6.02 -25.74
CA ASN A 35 -29.26 6.67 -25.10
C ASN A 35 -29.70 7.75 -24.10
N ARG A 36 -30.50 7.37 -23.10
CA ARG A 36 -30.80 8.27 -21.97
C ARG A 36 -29.50 8.63 -21.25
N SER A 37 -29.18 9.93 -21.17
CA SER A 37 -28.12 10.41 -20.30
C SER A 37 -28.44 10.03 -18.85
N LYS A 38 -27.40 9.71 -18.07
CA LYS A 38 -27.58 9.41 -16.65
C LYS A 38 -28.25 10.62 -15.98
N ALA A 39 -29.24 10.35 -15.14
CA ALA A 39 -29.88 11.40 -14.36
C ALA A 39 -28.82 12.17 -13.56
N THR A 40 -28.93 13.49 -13.56
CA THR A 40 -28.11 14.33 -12.68
C THR A 40 -28.42 13.95 -11.25
N GLY A 41 -27.38 13.59 -10.50
CA GLY A 41 -27.50 13.26 -9.09
C GLY A 41 -27.82 14.49 -8.24
N ARG A 42 -28.01 14.26 -6.94
CA ARG A 42 -28.10 15.34 -5.96
C ARG A 42 -26.82 16.19 -6.00
N PRO A 43 -26.92 17.53 -5.88
CA PRO A 43 -25.76 18.39 -5.75
C PRO A 43 -24.84 17.93 -4.60
N LEU A 44 -23.54 17.92 -4.87
CA LEU A 44 -22.52 17.57 -3.88
C LEU A 44 -22.34 18.72 -2.89
N LYS A 45 -21.93 18.39 -1.66
CA LYS A 45 -21.62 19.39 -0.61
C LYS A 45 -20.32 20.14 -0.88
N THR A 46 -19.44 19.57 -1.70
CA THR A 46 -18.12 20.09 -2.00
C THR A 46 -18.00 20.42 -3.48
N SER A 47 -17.16 21.39 -3.79
CA SER A 47 -16.77 21.73 -5.16
C SER A 47 -15.66 20.79 -5.65
N SER A 48 -15.44 20.75 -6.98
CA SER A 48 -14.29 20.05 -7.56
C SER A 48 -12.94 20.61 -7.08
N GLY A 49 -12.88 21.88 -6.68
CA GLY A 49 -11.70 22.49 -6.09
C GLY A 49 -11.36 21.88 -4.73
N ASP A 50 -12.37 21.73 -3.88
CA ASP A 50 -12.23 21.15 -2.53
C ASP A 50 -11.75 19.71 -2.60
N ASP A 51 -12.28 18.92 -3.56
CA ASP A 51 -11.88 17.54 -3.78
C ASP A 51 -10.40 17.43 -4.18
N ARG A 52 -9.90 18.37 -5.01
CA ARG A 52 -8.47 18.45 -5.36
C ARG A 52 -7.62 18.83 -4.16
N ILE A 53 -8.11 19.71 -3.28
CA ILE A 53 -7.41 20.09 -2.05
C ILE A 53 -7.29 18.88 -1.12
N ILE A 54 -8.38 18.15 -0.89
CA ILE A 54 -8.39 16.91 -0.09
C ILE A 54 -7.31 15.94 -0.57
N VAL A 55 -7.30 15.65 -1.88
CA VAL A 55 -6.34 14.74 -2.49
C VAL A 55 -4.91 15.28 -2.35
N ARG A 56 -4.70 16.59 -2.53
CA ARG A 56 -3.38 17.23 -2.41
C ARG A 56 -2.83 17.15 -0.98
N MET A 57 -3.65 17.43 0.03
CA MET A 57 -3.24 17.34 1.44
C MET A 57 -2.82 15.91 1.79
N SER A 58 -3.62 14.92 1.39
CA SER A 58 -3.30 13.50 1.59
C SER A 58 -2.01 13.07 0.87
N LYS A 59 -1.76 13.57 -0.35
CA LYS A 59 -0.51 13.31 -1.08
C LYS A 59 0.72 13.97 -0.44
N LYS A 60 0.57 15.20 0.09
CA LYS A 60 1.65 15.96 0.75
C LYS A 60 2.12 15.23 2.02
N ASN A 61 1.18 14.82 2.85
CA ASN A 61 1.48 14.06 4.06
C ASN A 61 0.59 12.80 4.19
N ARG A 62 1.19 11.65 3.86
CA ARG A 62 0.53 10.33 3.92
C ARG A 62 0.15 9.87 5.33
N ARG A 63 0.57 10.58 6.39
CA ARG A 63 0.23 10.27 7.78
C ARG A 63 -1.03 11.01 8.27
N LEU A 64 -1.51 12.00 7.52
CA LEU A 64 -2.72 12.72 7.89
C LEU A 64 -3.91 11.76 7.86
N THR A 65 -4.67 11.76 8.94
CA THR A 65 -5.94 11.05 9.01
C THR A 65 -7.03 11.87 8.34
N ASN A 66 -8.14 11.24 7.98
CA ASN A 66 -9.30 11.96 7.43
C ASN A 66 -9.83 13.01 8.42
N THR A 67 -9.65 12.81 9.73
CA THR A 67 -10.04 13.78 10.75
C THR A 67 -9.17 15.03 10.66
N ASP A 68 -7.85 14.85 10.57
CA ASP A 68 -6.89 15.96 10.42
C ASP A 68 -7.16 16.74 9.13
N ILE A 69 -7.45 16.02 8.05
CA ILE A 69 -7.84 16.62 6.76
C ILE A 69 -9.14 17.43 6.91
N ASN A 70 -10.12 16.93 7.66
CA ASN A 70 -11.40 17.61 7.86
C ASN A 70 -11.26 18.86 8.74
N SER A 71 -10.44 18.81 9.80
CA SER A 71 -10.13 20.00 10.60
C SER A 71 -9.41 21.05 9.77
N GLU A 72 -8.42 20.66 8.96
CA GLU A 72 -7.68 21.62 8.14
C GLU A 72 -8.54 22.26 7.04
N LEU A 73 -9.48 21.51 6.45
CA LEU A 73 -10.47 22.05 5.52
C LEU A 73 -11.42 23.04 6.19
N LYS A 74 -11.86 22.73 7.41
CA LYS A 74 -12.74 23.60 8.18
C LYS A 74 -12.03 24.92 8.50
N ASP A 75 -10.76 24.86 8.90
CA ASP A 75 -9.99 26.03 9.31
C ASP A 75 -9.63 26.94 8.13
N GLN A 76 -9.24 26.38 6.98
CA GLN A 76 -8.79 27.17 5.82
C GLN A 76 -9.91 27.58 4.86
N TYR A 77 -10.92 26.73 4.67
CA TYR A 77 -11.92 26.88 3.61
C TYR A 77 -13.36 26.90 4.14
N GLY A 78 -13.57 26.67 5.45
CA GLY A 78 -14.91 26.61 6.05
C GLY A 78 -15.75 25.41 5.62
N VAL A 79 -15.15 24.44 4.91
CA VAL A 79 -15.84 23.26 4.37
C VAL A 79 -15.74 22.12 5.37
N GLN A 80 -16.88 21.54 5.74
CA GLN A 80 -16.95 20.34 6.58
C GLN A 80 -17.54 19.18 5.80
N ASP A 81 -16.83 18.06 5.82
CA ASP A 81 -17.25 16.86 5.09
C ASP A 81 -17.19 15.63 5.99
N SER A 82 -17.91 14.58 5.61
CA SER A 82 -17.90 13.33 6.39
C SER A 82 -16.61 12.54 6.16
N PHE A 83 -16.19 11.79 7.19
CA PHE A 83 -15.02 10.89 7.11
C PHE A 83 -15.07 9.95 5.88
N LEU A 84 -16.24 9.38 5.60
CA LEU A 84 -16.44 8.45 4.50
C LEU A 84 -16.32 9.13 3.13
N ASN A 85 -16.83 10.36 3.00
CA ASN A 85 -16.69 11.14 1.77
C ASN A 85 -15.21 11.43 1.47
N ILE A 86 -14.45 11.85 2.47
CA ILE A 86 -13.00 12.10 2.35
C ILE A 86 -12.29 10.81 1.92
N SER A 87 -12.60 9.70 2.59
CA SER A 87 -12.01 8.39 2.25
C SER A 87 -12.34 7.95 0.81
N GLN A 88 -13.59 8.12 0.38
CA GLN A 88 -14.01 7.80 -0.99
C GLN A 88 -13.25 8.63 -2.02
N LYS A 89 -13.18 9.95 -1.82
CA LYS A 89 -12.46 10.87 -2.71
C LYS A 89 -10.97 10.54 -2.82
N ILE A 90 -10.33 10.27 -1.68
CA ILE A 90 -8.93 9.83 -1.64
C ILE A 90 -8.77 8.49 -2.37
N SER A 91 -9.69 7.55 -2.20
CA SER A 91 -9.57 6.19 -2.76
C SER A 91 -9.79 6.15 -4.27
N VAL A 92 -10.65 7.02 -4.81
CA VAL A 92 -10.87 7.14 -6.27
C VAL A 92 -9.58 7.56 -6.99
N ASP A 93 -8.78 8.44 -6.38
CA ASP A 93 -7.53 8.92 -6.98
C ASP A 93 -6.30 8.09 -6.55
N MET A 94 -6.33 7.48 -5.36
CA MET A 94 -5.22 6.68 -4.81
C MET A 94 -5.53 5.18 -4.82
N ALA A 95 -5.46 4.55 -5.98
CA ALA A 95 -5.64 3.10 -6.17
C ALA A 95 -4.56 2.22 -5.53
N SER A 96 -3.59 2.78 -4.81
CA SER A 96 -2.47 2.01 -4.22
C SER A 96 -1.90 2.71 -2.99
N ARG A 97 -2.51 2.48 -1.83
CA ARG A 97 -1.87 2.76 -0.54
C ARG A 97 -0.69 1.80 -0.36
N ARG A 98 0.50 2.20 -0.80
CA ARG A 98 1.73 1.48 -0.41
C ARG A 98 1.94 1.69 1.09
N ARG A 99 1.94 0.61 1.88
CA ARG A 99 2.34 0.66 3.30
C ARG A 99 3.77 1.19 3.36
N GLN A 100 4.03 2.09 4.29
CA GLN A 100 5.39 2.51 4.61
C GLN A 100 6.17 1.26 5.06
N VAL A 101 7.35 1.04 4.49
CA VAL A 101 8.23 -0.04 4.96
C VAL A 101 8.87 0.44 6.26
N ASN A 102 8.74 -0.36 7.31
CA ASN A 102 9.40 -0.09 8.59
C ASN A 102 10.91 -0.16 8.36
N LYS A 103 11.59 0.99 8.46
CA LYS A 103 13.04 1.07 8.42
C LYS A 103 13.57 1.42 9.80
N PRO A 104 14.68 0.80 10.24
CA PRO A 104 15.31 1.17 11.49
C PRO A 104 15.71 2.65 11.47
N MET A 105 15.61 3.29 12.63
CA MET A 105 16.02 4.68 12.79
C MET A 105 17.54 4.79 12.66
N ILE A 106 18.02 5.68 11.79
CA ILE A 106 19.45 5.88 11.52
C ILE A 106 19.89 7.18 12.20
N PRO A 107 20.85 7.12 13.14
CA PRO A 107 21.44 8.29 13.76
C PRO A 107 22.02 9.24 12.71
N GLU A 108 21.92 10.56 12.95
CA GLU A 108 22.34 11.58 11.99
C GLU A 108 23.81 11.45 11.59
N LYS A 109 24.70 11.18 12.57
CA LYS A 109 26.12 10.89 12.36
C LYS A 109 26.38 9.72 11.40
N SER A 110 25.47 8.75 11.35
CA SER A 110 25.56 7.57 10.47
C SER A 110 24.91 7.76 9.11
N ARG A 111 24.22 8.89 8.85
CA ARG A 111 23.61 9.18 7.55
C ARG A 111 24.62 9.65 6.52
N SER A 112 25.62 10.43 6.92
CA SER A 112 26.68 10.93 6.03
C SER A 112 27.59 9.81 5.51
N ALA A 113 27.76 8.74 6.29
CA ALA A 113 28.54 7.56 5.91
C ALA A 113 27.81 6.58 4.97
N ARG A 114 26.50 6.79 4.73
CA ARG A 114 25.70 5.98 3.81
C ARG A 114 25.49 6.78 2.52
N LEU A 115 25.36 6.09 1.37
CA LEU A 115 24.95 6.71 0.11
C LEU A 115 23.77 7.66 0.33
N SER A 116 23.83 8.86 -0.25
CA SER A 116 22.87 9.96 -0.12
C SER A 116 21.55 9.69 -0.87
N ASP A 117 20.96 8.52 -0.61
CA ASP A 117 19.70 8.11 -1.21
C ASP A 117 18.50 8.61 -0.38
N LYS A 118 17.37 8.84 -1.05
CA LYS A 118 16.02 9.05 -0.46
C LYS A 118 15.65 7.93 0.52
N ARG A 119 16.39 6.82 0.51
CA ARG A 119 16.29 5.70 1.45
C ARG A 119 16.49 6.11 2.91
N ASN A 120 17.25 7.17 3.19
CA ASN A 120 17.59 7.64 4.55
C ASN A 120 16.73 8.82 5.06
N ASP A 121 15.73 9.27 4.30
CA ASP A 121 14.84 10.36 4.74
C ASP A 121 14.08 9.97 6.03
N PRO A 122 14.17 10.77 7.11
CA PRO A 122 13.49 10.53 8.39
C PRO A 122 11.99 10.26 8.26
N LYS A 123 11.34 10.79 7.22
CA LYS A 123 9.92 10.54 6.91
C LYS A 123 9.61 9.04 6.78
N TYR A 124 10.58 8.21 6.38
CA TYR A 124 10.44 6.77 6.17
C TYR A 124 11.08 5.90 7.28
N GLN A 125 11.52 6.51 8.38
CA GLN A 125 12.09 5.78 9.51
C GLN A 125 11.03 5.57 10.60
N VAL A 126 11.03 4.40 11.23
CA VAL A 126 10.14 4.05 12.35
C VAL A 126 11.03 3.70 13.54
N PRO A 127 10.74 4.21 14.76
CA PRO A 127 11.51 3.83 15.93
C PRO A 127 11.43 2.32 16.14
N THR A 128 12.57 1.69 16.39
CA THR A 128 12.62 0.27 16.73
C THR A 128 12.14 0.10 18.16
N VAL A 129 10.99 -0.55 18.34
CA VAL A 129 10.50 -0.92 19.67
C VAL A 129 11.37 -2.06 20.21
N LYS A 130 11.96 -1.87 21.39
CA LYS A 130 12.63 -2.95 22.12
C LYS A 130 11.56 -3.71 22.90
N HIS A 131 11.31 -4.96 22.52
CA HIS A 131 10.45 -5.84 23.29
C HIS A 131 11.26 -6.39 24.47
N GLY A 132 10.79 -6.20 25.70
CA GLY A 132 11.42 -6.70 26.93
C GLY A 132 11.23 -8.20 27.18
N GLY A 133 10.90 -8.99 26.15
CA GLY A 133 10.82 -10.44 26.22
C GLY A 133 12.18 -11.09 25.99
N GLY A 134 12.33 -12.36 26.38
CA GLY A 134 13.56 -13.12 26.14
C GLY A 134 13.96 -13.17 24.66
N ASN A 135 15.27 -13.18 24.39
CA ASN A 135 15.84 -13.25 23.05
C ASN A 135 16.54 -14.60 22.82
N ALA A 136 16.59 -15.04 21.56
CA ALA A 136 17.45 -16.13 21.13
C ALA A 136 18.49 -15.56 20.18
N MET A 137 19.77 -15.73 20.51
CA MET A 137 20.87 -15.27 19.66
C MET A 137 21.40 -16.44 18.83
N MET A 138 21.62 -16.21 17.55
CA MET A 138 22.26 -17.19 16.66
C MET A 138 23.34 -16.52 15.84
N TRP A 139 24.43 -17.25 15.61
CA TRP A 139 25.46 -16.89 14.66
C TRP A 139 25.34 -17.80 13.44
N GLY A 140 25.50 -17.25 12.25
CA GLY A 140 25.61 -18.04 11.04
C GLY A 140 26.26 -17.27 9.91
N CYS A 141 26.87 -18.00 8.98
CA CYS A 141 27.50 -17.41 7.80
C CYS A 141 26.79 -17.86 6.51
N PHE A 142 26.88 -17.06 5.47
CA PHE A 142 26.37 -17.40 4.15
C PHE A 142 27.33 -16.90 3.07
N HIS A 143 27.31 -17.56 1.91
CA HIS A 143 28.10 -17.19 0.74
C HIS A 143 27.22 -17.29 -0.51
N ALA A 144 27.69 -16.78 -1.65
CA ALA A 144 26.89 -16.69 -2.88
C ALA A 144 26.24 -18.03 -3.30
N ASN A 145 26.88 -19.15 -2.98
CA ASN A 145 26.46 -20.49 -3.40
C ASN A 145 25.78 -21.30 -2.30
N GLY A 146 25.52 -20.73 -1.12
CA GLY A 146 24.80 -21.44 -0.06
C GLY A 146 24.98 -20.89 1.35
N VAL A 147 24.43 -21.63 2.31
CA VAL A 147 24.42 -21.28 3.73
C VAL A 147 25.49 -22.09 4.47
N GLY A 148 26.16 -21.48 5.44
CA GLY A 148 27.11 -22.14 6.35
C GLY A 148 26.47 -22.54 7.68
N SER A 149 27.29 -22.92 8.66
CA SER A 149 26.84 -23.38 9.99
C SER A 149 25.96 -22.33 10.68
N LEU A 150 24.90 -22.79 11.35
CA LEU A 150 24.03 -21.97 12.21
C LEU A 150 24.18 -22.44 13.66
N ILE A 151 24.69 -21.56 14.51
CA ILE A 151 25.08 -21.86 15.89
C ILE A 151 24.21 -21.04 16.83
N ARG A 152 23.55 -21.72 17.78
CA ARG A 152 22.80 -21.06 18.84
C ARG A 152 23.76 -20.54 19.91
N ILE A 153 23.64 -19.27 20.26
CA ILE A 153 24.35 -18.65 21.37
C ILE A 153 23.37 -18.56 22.55
N THR A 154 23.72 -19.22 23.65
CA THR A 154 22.89 -19.29 24.86
C THR A 154 22.96 -18.03 25.70
N GLU A 155 24.09 -17.32 25.64
CA GLU A 155 24.38 -16.12 26.43
C GLU A 155 24.59 -14.89 25.54
N THR A 156 25.05 -13.79 26.14
CA THR A 156 25.48 -12.61 25.36
C THR A 156 26.79 -12.94 24.65
N MET A 157 26.85 -12.72 23.33
CA MET A 157 28.05 -13.04 22.57
C MET A 157 29.26 -12.20 23.01
N GLU A 158 30.23 -12.85 23.64
CA GLU A 158 31.51 -12.26 23.99
C GLU A 158 32.55 -12.42 22.88
N SER A 159 33.60 -11.58 22.94
CA SER A 159 34.63 -11.53 21.90
C SER A 159 35.38 -12.85 21.71
N TYR A 160 35.65 -13.60 22.79
CA TYR A 160 36.33 -14.89 22.71
C TYR A 160 35.43 -15.96 22.10
N MET A 161 34.13 -15.96 22.42
CA MET A 161 33.16 -16.89 21.82
C MET A 161 33.09 -16.68 20.31
N TYR A 162 33.11 -15.42 19.88
CA TYR A 162 33.13 -15.10 18.45
C TYR A 162 34.40 -15.61 17.77
N LYS A 163 35.58 -15.40 18.37
CA LYS A 163 36.84 -15.94 17.84
C LYS A 163 36.82 -17.47 17.78
N ASP A 164 36.29 -18.12 18.82
CA ASP A 164 36.18 -19.57 18.89
C ASP A 164 35.28 -20.13 17.79
N ILE A 165 34.11 -19.50 17.56
CA ILE A 165 33.21 -19.82 16.46
C ILE A 165 33.92 -19.61 15.10
N LEU A 166 34.68 -18.53 14.94
CA LEU A 166 35.41 -18.29 13.71
C LEU A 166 36.44 -19.39 13.45
N GLU A 167 37.23 -19.75 14.46
CA GLU A 167 38.29 -20.74 14.33
C GLU A 167 37.77 -22.15 14.11
N LYS A 168 36.72 -22.55 14.85
CA LYS A 168 36.20 -23.92 14.84
C LYS A 168 35.23 -24.20 13.70
N GLU A 169 34.41 -23.22 13.32
CA GLU A 169 33.30 -23.44 12.39
C GLU A 169 33.56 -22.73 11.06
N MET A 170 33.85 -21.44 11.13
CA MET A 170 33.94 -20.60 9.94
C MET A 170 35.18 -20.90 9.09
N LEU A 171 36.37 -20.94 9.69
CA LEU A 171 37.63 -21.13 8.94
C LEU A 171 37.68 -22.50 8.25
N PRO A 172 37.31 -23.62 8.90
CA PRO A 172 37.23 -24.92 8.24
C PRO A 172 36.17 -24.95 7.13
N PHE A 173 35.02 -24.30 7.35
CA PHE A 173 33.96 -24.20 6.34
C PHE A 173 34.42 -23.40 5.12
N GLY A 174 35.04 -22.24 5.31
CA GLY A 174 35.55 -21.42 4.22
C GLY A 174 36.68 -22.11 3.45
N ARG A 175 37.62 -22.77 4.15
CA ARG A 175 38.71 -23.55 3.52
C ARG A 175 38.19 -24.72 2.69
N SER A 176 37.16 -25.41 3.15
CA SER A 176 36.59 -26.57 2.44
C SER A 176 35.68 -26.17 1.28
N ARG A 177 34.91 -25.08 1.40
CA ARG A 177 33.88 -24.73 0.41
C ARG A 177 34.16 -23.51 -0.46
N MET A 178 34.98 -22.55 -0.02
CA MET A 178 35.12 -21.25 -0.70
C MET A 178 36.40 -21.09 -1.54
N GLY A 179 37.15 -22.18 -1.78
CA GLY A 179 38.33 -22.19 -2.66
C GLY A 179 39.54 -21.46 -2.08
N ARG A 180 40.54 -21.11 -2.91
CA ARG A 180 41.69 -20.29 -2.46
C ARG A 180 41.37 -18.80 -2.60
N GLY A 181 41.75 -18.01 -1.60
CA GLY A 181 41.66 -16.55 -1.66
C GLY A 181 40.30 -15.95 -1.24
N TRP A 182 39.43 -16.71 -0.59
CA TRP A 182 38.23 -16.15 0.02
C TRP A 182 38.58 -15.23 1.19
N LEU A 183 37.79 -14.17 1.35
CA LEU A 183 37.91 -13.20 2.43
C LEU A 183 36.59 -13.15 3.19
N PHE A 184 36.70 -13.03 4.52
CA PHE A 184 35.56 -12.76 5.38
C PHE A 184 35.47 -11.27 5.65
N GLN A 185 34.27 -10.72 5.46
CA GLN A 185 33.96 -9.31 5.60
C GLN A 185 33.10 -9.05 6.84
#